data_AF-A0A9D2I835-F1
#
_entry.id   AF-A0A9D2I835-F1
#
_cell.length_a   1.000
_cell.length_b   1.000
_cell.length_c   1.000
_cell.angle_alpha   90.00
_cell.angle_beta   90.00
_cell.angle_gamma   90.00
#
_symmetry.space_group_name_H-M   'P 1'
#
loop_
_entity.id
_entity.type
_entity.pdbx_description
1 polymer ?
#
loop_
_entity_poly.entity_id
_entity_poly.type
_entity_poly.pdbx_seq_one_letter_code
_entity_poly.pdbx_strand_id
1 'polypeptide(L)'
;MTENKRYDSGVRKTPLAEEISTAGLRAQYDMHAKRLLSARPILARILQKTVAECAAFTIEQIMEQIEPDVLISEEPVEPAAEKTWITGDDTVSQLAGEGTVTYDIRFHLQLPALGSGQGKGVRLLFDLEAQKEFYMNYRLVTRGIYYTARMISSQKNREFTGSEYAKLKKVYSIWICMNAPQYIGNALTEYRIIKEDRDNFMPEAETSYDKLSVILICLNEKQSRGQAGSLYHFLNTLLSSVLTPEEKESILEKDYGISMETKIRKEMEAMCNLSEAIEERGIERGMKLGMEQGMEQGMELGSFITLSSLVKDGLLRTDEAAKRMNMSEKEFADRMKEEKEK
;
A
#
# COMPACT_ATOMS: atom_id res chain seq x y z
N MET A 1 -56.07 2.64 18.37
CA MET A 1 -54.71 3.10 18.03
C MET A 1 -53.76 2.47 19.02
N THR A 2 -53.13 1.37 18.62
CA THR A 2 -52.11 0.69 19.44
C THR A 2 -50.85 0.62 18.58
N GLU A 3 -49.87 1.43 18.95
CA GLU A 3 -48.57 1.54 18.31
C GLU A 3 -47.81 0.23 18.41
N ASN A 4 -47.38 -0.26 17.25
CA ASN A 4 -46.55 -1.44 17.12
C ASN A 4 -45.08 -1.00 17.27
N LYS A 5 -44.55 -1.01 18.49
CA LYS A 5 -43.10 -0.83 18.72
C LYS A 5 -42.37 -2.07 18.23
N ARG A 6 -41.82 -2.01 17.01
CA ARG A 6 -40.80 -2.95 16.54
C ARG A 6 -39.60 -2.85 17.47
N TYR A 7 -39.36 -3.91 18.23
CA TYR A 7 -38.05 -4.17 18.83
C TYR A 7 -37.08 -4.45 17.69
N ASP A 8 -36.22 -3.49 17.40
CA ASP A 8 -35.02 -3.73 16.61
C ASP A 8 -34.06 -4.54 17.49
N SER A 9 -34.01 -5.85 17.24
CA SER A 9 -33.05 -6.74 17.87
C SER A 9 -31.66 -6.37 17.35
N GLY A 10 -30.98 -5.46 18.05
CA GLY A 10 -29.57 -5.15 17.80
C GLY A 10 -28.73 -6.41 17.94
N VAL A 11 -28.49 -7.09 16.81
CA VAL A 11 -27.51 -8.17 16.72
C VAL A 11 -26.16 -7.54 17.02
N ARG A 12 -25.62 -7.77 18.22
CA ARG A 12 -24.24 -7.42 18.56
C ARG A 12 -23.33 -8.08 17.53
N LYS A 13 -22.73 -7.30 16.64
CA LYS A 13 -21.71 -7.79 15.71
C LYS A 13 -20.55 -8.33 16.55
N THR A 14 -20.12 -9.56 16.25
CA THR A 14 -18.98 -10.17 16.93
C THR A 14 -17.69 -9.47 16.50
N PRO A 15 -16.62 -9.46 17.31
CA PRO A 15 -15.32 -8.89 16.93
C PRO A 15 -14.82 -9.41 15.57
N LEU A 16 -15.08 -10.70 15.27
CA LEU A 16 -14.76 -11.32 13.99
C LEU A 16 -15.55 -10.73 12.81
N ALA A 17 -16.84 -10.43 12.98
CA ALA A 17 -17.67 -9.82 11.94
C ALA A 17 -17.24 -8.37 11.64
N GLU A 18 -16.82 -7.62 12.66
CA GLU A 18 -16.26 -6.27 12.51
C GLU A 18 -14.90 -6.30 11.78
N GLU A 19 -14.05 -7.29 12.08
CA GLU A 19 -12.78 -7.49 11.39
C GLU A 19 -12.95 -7.88 9.93
N ILE A 20 -13.84 -8.83 9.62
CA ILE A 20 -14.18 -9.21 8.24
C ILE A 20 -14.74 -8.01 7.47
N SER A 21 -15.61 -7.21 8.10
CA SER A 21 -16.18 -6.04 7.43
C SER A 21 -15.14 -4.95 7.17
N THR A 22 -14.19 -4.73 8.09
CA THR A 22 -13.10 -3.76 7.90
C THR A 22 -12.10 -4.24 6.85
N ALA A 23 -11.79 -5.54 6.81
CA ALA A 23 -10.99 -6.13 5.75
C ALA A 23 -11.64 -5.91 4.38
N GLY A 24 -12.95 -6.10 4.26
CA GLY A 24 -13.69 -5.85 3.02
C GLY A 24 -13.66 -4.38 2.55
N LEU A 25 -13.65 -3.40 3.47
CA LEU A 25 -13.47 -1.98 3.10
C LEU A 25 -12.05 -1.70 2.60
N ARG A 26 -11.03 -2.30 3.24
CA ARG A 26 -9.62 -2.15 2.82
C ARG A 26 -9.36 -2.76 1.45
N ALA A 27 -9.94 -3.93 1.16
CA ALA A 27 -9.86 -4.57 -0.15
C ALA A 27 -10.51 -3.70 -1.25
N GLN A 28 -11.67 -3.10 -0.97
CA GLN A 28 -12.29 -2.16 -1.89
C GLN A 28 -11.43 -0.92 -2.10
N TYR A 29 -10.86 -0.35 -1.04
CA TYR A 29 -9.97 0.81 -1.15
C TYR A 29 -8.76 0.50 -2.03
N ASP A 30 -8.13 -0.65 -1.82
CA ASP A 30 -7.01 -1.15 -2.64
C ASP A 30 -7.39 -1.26 -4.13
N MET A 31 -8.54 -1.87 -4.42
CA MET A 31 -9.06 -1.98 -5.79
C MET A 31 -9.26 -0.60 -6.46
N HIS A 32 -9.88 0.35 -5.74
CA HIS A 32 -10.10 1.71 -6.27
C HIS A 32 -8.77 2.47 -6.45
N ALA A 33 -7.82 2.32 -5.54
CA ALA A 33 -6.48 2.89 -5.66
C ALA A 33 -5.77 2.38 -6.92
N LYS A 34 -5.84 1.06 -7.18
CA LYS A 34 -5.26 0.44 -8.39
C LYS A 34 -5.91 0.97 -9.66
N ARG A 35 -7.24 1.09 -9.69
CA ARG A 35 -7.98 1.66 -10.83
C ARG A 35 -7.62 3.11 -11.08
N LEU A 36 -7.51 3.91 -10.03
CA LEU A 36 -7.09 5.30 -10.12
C LEU A 36 -5.66 5.40 -10.68
N LEU A 37 -4.71 4.65 -10.13
CA LEU A 37 -3.32 4.64 -10.57
C LEU A 37 -3.14 4.09 -11.99
N SER A 38 -4.04 3.20 -12.45
CA SER A 38 -4.04 2.64 -13.81
C SER A 38 -4.55 3.61 -14.89
N ALA A 39 -5.18 4.73 -14.50
CA ALA A 39 -5.70 5.69 -15.47
C ALA A 39 -4.55 6.29 -16.28
N ARG A 40 -4.66 6.29 -17.62
CA ARG A 40 -3.58 6.72 -18.53
C ARG A 40 -2.98 8.10 -18.19
N PRO A 41 -3.76 9.15 -17.89
CA PRO A 41 -3.19 10.45 -17.54
C PRO A 41 -2.35 10.41 -16.25
N ILE A 42 -2.68 9.51 -15.33
CA ILE A 42 -1.98 9.31 -14.06
C ILE A 42 -0.71 8.47 -14.29
N LEU A 43 -0.84 7.31 -14.96
CA LEU A 43 0.29 6.46 -15.35
C LEU A 43 1.35 7.25 -16.12
N ALA A 44 0.95 7.99 -17.15
CA ALA A 44 1.88 8.72 -18.00
C ALA A 44 2.73 9.75 -17.22
N ARG A 45 2.15 10.38 -16.19
CA ARG A 45 2.89 11.32 -15.31
C ARG A 45 3.86 10.61 -14.38
N ILE A 46 3.45 9.48 -13.81
CA ILE A 46 4.34 8.64 -13.01
C ILE A 46 5.53 8.23 -13.88
N LEU A 47 5.26 7.69 -15.08
CA LEU A 47 6.28 7.24 -16.02
C LEU A 47 7.22 8.39 -16.44
N GLN A 48 6.70 9.55 -16.85
CA GLN A 48 7.54 10.68 -17.26
C GLN A 48 8.52 11.13 -16.17
N LYS A 49 8.10 11.07 -14.90
CA LYS A 49 8.91 11.52 -13.76
C LYS A 49 9.84 10.44 -13.20
N THR A 50 9.67 9.18 -13.57
CA THR A 50 10.38 8.05 -12.94
C THR A 50 11.15 7.16 -13.90
N VAL A 51 10.71 7.07 -15.17
CA VAL A 51 11.28 6.17 -16.17
C VAL A 51 12.16 6.95 -17.12
N ALA A 52 13.45 6.61 -17.19
CA ALA A 52 14.44 7.35 -17.95
C ALA A 52 14.10 7.45 -19.45
N GLU A 53 13.58 6.38 -20.03
CA GLU A 53 13.17 6.33 -21.45
C GLU A 53 11.97 7.24 -21.74
N CYS A 54 11.15 7.57 -20.73
CA CYS A 54 9.99 8.44 -20.85
C CYS A 54 10.33 9.93 -20.68
N ALA A 55 11.50 10.27 -20.15
CA ALA A 55 11.82 11.64 -19.72
C ALA A 55 11.78 12.69 -20.85
N ALA A 56 12.04 12.27 -22.09
CA ALA A 56 12.04 13.14 -23.26
C ALA A 56 10.66 13.31 -23.94
N PHE A 57 9.66 12.52 -23.52
CA PHE A 57 8.33 12.50 -24.13
C PHE A 57 7.34 13.37 -23.35
N THR A 58 6.37 13.97 -24.05
CA THR A 58 5.25 14.66 -23.39
C THR A 58 4.30 13.64 -22.76
N ILE A 59 3.43 14.10 -21.85
CA ILE A 59 2.43 13.24 -21.21
C ILE A 59 1.51 12.60 -22.24
N GLU A 60 1.08 13.38 -23.23
CA GLU A 60 0.20 12.95 -24.32
C GLU A 60 0.88 11.86 -25.16
N GLN A 61 2.15 12.06 -25.51
CA GLN A 61 2.94 11.06 -26.24
C GLN A 61 3.06 9.76 -25.45
N ILE A 62 3.35 9.82 -24.14
CA ILE A 62 3.43 8.63 -23.30
C ILE A 62 2.07 7.93 -23.23
N MET A 63 0.97 8.68 -23.04
CA MET A 63 -0.39 8.13 -23.00
C MET A 63 -0.75 7.34 -24.26
N GLU A 64 -0.35 7.82 -25.44
CA GLU A 64 -0.56 7.15 -26.72
C GLU A 64 0.23 5.84 -26.86
N GLN A 65 1.39 5.73 -26.17
CA GLN A 65 2.26 4.55 -26.24
C GLN A 65 1.94 3.49 -25.16
N ILE A 66 1.06 3.80 -24.19
CA ILE A 66 0.59 2.81 -23.21
C ILE A 66 -0.37 1.86 -23.94
N GLU A 67 -0.03 0.56 -23.94
CA GLU A 67 -0.87 -0.45 -24.59
C GLU A 67 -2.30 -0.46 -24.00
N PRO A 68 -3.32 -0.83 -24.80
CA PRO A 68 -4.70 -0.89 -24.32
C PRO A 68 -4.91 -1.88 -23.16
N ASP A 69 -4.09 -2.90 -23.05
CA ASP A 69 -4.20 -3.98 -22.06
C ASP A 69 -3.49 -3.61 -20.74
N VAL A 70 -3.99 -2.58 -20.04
CA VAL A 70 -3.60 -2.34 -18.65
C VAL A 70 -4.37 -3.31 -17.75
N LEU A 71 -3.66 -4.27 -17.18
CA LEU A 71 -4.22 -5.36 -16.40
C LEU A 71 -4.09 -5.04 -14.91
N ILE A 72 -5.22 -5.06 -14.20
CA ILE A 72 -5.30 -4.76 -12.76
C ILE A 72 -5.61 -6.07 -12.04
N SER A 73 -4.90 -6.35 -10.95
CA SER A 73 -5.21 -7.52 -10.13
C SER A 73 -6.61 -7.38 -9.53
N GLU A 74 -7.41 -8.43 -9.61
CA GLU A 74 -8.58 -8.57 -8.75
C GLU A 74 -8.20 -9.48 -7.58
N GLU A 75 -8.39 -9.03 -6.34
CA GLU A 75 -8.26 -9.93 -5.19
C GLU A 75 -9.26 -11.09 -5.38
N PRO A 76 -8.82 -12.36 -5.32
CA PRO A 76 -9.75 -13.47 -5.26
C PRO A 76 -10.54 -13.34 -3.94
N VAL A 77 -11.85 -13.16 -4.03
CA VAL A 77 -12.74 -13.14 -2.85
C VAL A 77 -12.81 -14.54 -2.18
N GLU A 78 -12.21 -15.57 -2.77
CA GLU A 78 -12.08 -16.92 -2.23
C GLU A 78 -10.74 -17.56 -2.64
N PRO A 79 -10.17 -18.50 -1.85
CA PRO A 79 -8.96 -19.23 -2.22
C PRO A 79 -9.27 -20.10 -3.44
N ALA A 80 -9.04 -19.56 -4.64
CA ALA A 80 -9.32 -20.27 -5.87
C ALA A 80 -8.35 -21.45 -5.99
N ALA A 81 -8.96 -22.63 -6.11
CA ALA A 81 -8.34 -23.91 -6.40
C ALA A 81 -7.30 -23.81 -7.54
N GLU A 82 -6.28 -24.67 -7.44
CA GLU A 82 -5.18 -24.86 -8.37
C GLU A 82 -5.58 -24.63 -9.84
N LYS A 83 -5.27 -23.44 -10.37
CA LYS A 83 -5.33 -23.19 -11.82
C LYS A 83 -4.13 -23.87 -12.45
N THR A 84 -4.37 -25.02 -13.09
CA THR A 84 -3.35 -25.83 -13.78
C THR A 84 -3.09 -25.31 -15.19
N TRP A 85 -2.88 -24.00 -15.40
CA TRP A 85 -2.46 -23.46 -16.70
C TRP A 85 -1.63 -22.18 -16.52
N ILE A 86 -0.47 -22.11 -17.19
CA ILE A 86 0.22 -20.83 -17.43
C ILE A 86 -0.54 -20.16 -18.57
N THR A 87 -1.27 -19.09 -18.26
CA THR A 87 -1.93 -18.25 -19.26
C THR A 87 -1.46 -16.80 -19.13
N GLY A 88 -1.33 -16.13 -20.28
CA GLY A 88 -1.44 -14.68 -20.46
C GLY A 88 -0.41 -13.75 -19.82
N ASP A 89 -0.45 -12.48 -20.22
CA ASP A 89 0.05 -11.31 -19.49
C ASP A 89 -0.68 -11.09 -18.16
N ASP A 90 -1.19 -12.16 -17.55
CA ASP A 90 -2.02 -12.14 -16.37
C ASP A 90 -1.27 -11.48 -15.20
N THR A 91 -2.03 -10.82 -14.33
CA THR A 91 -1.53 -10.29 -13.06
C THR A 91 -1.09 -11.40 -12.10
N VAL A 92 -1.23 -12.66 -12.49
CA VAL A 92 -0.86 -13.84 -11.71
C VAL A 92 0.26 -14.61 -12.41
N SER A 93 1.38 -14.78 -11.74
CA SER A 93 2.48 -15.65 -12.18
C SER A 93 2.60 -16.87 -11.30
N GLN A 94 2.21 -18.01 -11.84
CA GLN A 94 2.28 -19.30 -11.16
C GLN A 94 3.42 -20.14 -11.74
N LEU A 95 4.30 -20.62 -10.86
CA LEU A 95 5.33 -21.60 -11.22
C LEU A 95 5.15 -22.84 -10.36
N ALA A 96 5.21 -24.01 -11.00
CA ALA A 96 5.10 -25.28 -10.30
C ALA A 96 6.25 -25.42 -9.29
N GLY A 97 5.90 -25.63 -8.01
CA GLY A 97 6.85 -25.75 -6.91
C GLY A 97 7.30 -24.44 -6.26
N GLU A 98 7.06 -23.28 -6.88
CA GLU A 98 7.46 -21.95 -6.35
C GLU A 98 6.27 -21.11 -5.86
N GLY A 99 5.04 -21.55 -6.16
CA GLY A 99 3.82 -20.85 -5.76
C GLY A 99 3.41 -19.73 -6.73
N THR A 100 2.55 -18.85 -6.22
CA THR A 100 1.84 -17.84 -7.00
C THR A 100 2.27 -16.43 -6.60
N VAL A 101 2.60 -15.61 -7.58
CA VAL A 101 2.86 -14.17 -7.42
C VAL A 101 1.72 -13.40 -8.06
N THR A 102 1.17 -12.42 -7.35
CA THR A 102 0.18 -11.49 -7.91
C THR A 102 0.79 -10.09 -7.99
N TYR A 103 0.67 -9.47 -9.16
CA TYR A 103 1.10 -8.11 -9.49
C TYR A 103 -0.10 -7.19 -9.49
N ASP A 104 0.02 -5.99 -8.92
CA ASP A 104 -1.09 -5.06 -8.79
C ASP A 104 -1.57 -4.48 -10.13
N ILE A 105 -0.65 -3.91 -10.93
CA ILE A 105 -0.97 -3.30 -12.24
C ILE A 105 0.14 -3.67 -13.25
N ARG A 106 -0.22 -4.45 -14.27
CA ARG A 106 0.65 -4.88 -15.36
C ARG A 106 0.30 -4.17 -16.65
N PHE A 107 1.30 -3.63 -17.33
CA PHE A 107 1.11 -2.97 -18.63
C PHE A 107 2.43 -2.91 -19.40
N HIS A 108 2.34 -2.55 -20.67
CA HIS A 108 3.49 -2.34 -21.53
C HIS A 108 3.49 -0.95 -22.13
N LEU A 109 4.69 -0.48 -22.47
CA LEU A 109 4.90 0.77 -23.17
C LEU A 109 5.71 0.49 -24.43
N GLN A 110 5.24 1.01 -25.57
CA GLN A 110 5.94 0.90 -26.85
C GLN A 110 6.42 2.28 -27.29
N LEU A 111 7.58 2.74 -26.82
CA LEU A 111 8.11 4.04 -27.19
C LEU A 111 8.68 4.03 -28.61
N PRO A 112 8.48 5.08 -29.42
CA PRO A 112 9.15 5.23 -30.70
C PRO A 112 10.65 5.47 -30.50
N ALA A 113 11.45 5.21 -31.53
CA ALA A 113 12.87 5.56 -31.50
C ALA A 113 13.03 7.10 -31.46
N LEU A 114 13.92 7.60 -30.61
CA LEU A 114 14.27 9.03 -30.57
C LEU A 114 15.14 9.37 -31.80
N GLY A 115 14.58 10.10 -32.78
CA GLY A 115 15.28 10.59 -33.97
C GLY A 115 14.60 10.25 -35.31
N SER A 116 15.08 10.85 -36.41
CA SER A 116 14.55 10.73 -37.79
C SER A 116 14.90 9.41 -38.52
N GLY A 117 15.17 8.34 -37.77
CA GLY A 117 15.59 7.06 -38.34
C GLY A 117 14.52 5.97 -38.23
N GLN A 118 14.49 5.05 -39.20
CA GLN A 118 13.67 3.83 -39.23
C GLN A 118 14.09 2.80 -38.15
N GLY A 119 14.38 3.23 -36.93
CA GLY A 119 14.72 2.36 -35.81
C GLY A 119 13.48 1.67 -35.23
N LYS A 120 13.63 0.43 -34.75
CA LYS A 120 12.58 -0.23 -33.95
C LYS A 120 12.52 0.47 -32.59
N GLY A 121 11.32 0.89 -32.19
CA GLY A 121 11.05 1.49 -30.89
C GLY A 121 11.38 0.57 -29.71
N VAL A 122 11.33 1.12 -28.49
CA VAL A 122 11.63 0.40 -27.25
C VAL A 122 10.33 -0.12 -26.64
N ARG A 123 10.26 -1.45 -26.43
CA ARG A 123 9.19 -2.08 -25.65
C ARG A 123 9.67 -2.27 -24.21
N LEU A 124 8.89 -1.76 -23.25
CA LEU A 124 9.16 -1.84 -21.82
C LEU A 124 7.99 -2.54 -21.13
N LEU A 125 8.30 -3.39 -20.14
CA LEU A 125 7.28 -4.14 -19.38
C LEU A 125 7.21 -3.62 -17.95
N PHE A 126 6.02 -3.33 -17.46
CA PHE A 126 5.81 -2.69 -16.17
C PHE A 126 5.00 -3.54 -15.22
N ASP A 127 5.35 -3.37 -13.95
CA ASP A 127 4.60 -3.67 -12.76
C ASP A 127 4.53 -2.39 -11.91
N LEU A 128 3.33 -1.98 -11.50
CA LEU A 128 3.12 -0.84 -10.60
C LEU A 128 2.35 -1.32 -9.36
N GLU A 129 3.02 -1.24 -8.22
CA GLU A 129 2.55 -1.73 -6.91
C GLU A 129 2.19 -0.55 -6.00
N ALA A 130 1.03 -0.63 -5.36
CA ALA A 130 0.60 0.36 -4.38
C ALA A 130 0.64 -0.24 -2.98
N GLN A 131 1.46 0.31 -2.10
CA GLN A 131 1.67 -0.22 -0.75
C GLN A 131 1.33 0.82 0.30
N LYS A 132 0.57 0.40 1.32
CA LYS A 132 0.21 1.28 2.42
C LYS A 132 1.42 1.62 3.29
N GLU A 133 2.20 0.60 3.67
CA GLU A 133 3.29 0.71 4.65
C GLU A 133 4.65 0.51 3.99
N PHE A 134 5.67 1.20 4.50
CA PHE A 134 7.05 1.05 4.01
C PHE A 134 7.75 -0.20 4.56
N TYR A 135 7.46 -0.52 5.83
CA TYR A 135 8.02 -1.68 6.52
C TYR A 135 7.01 -2.80 6.57
N MET A 136 7.26 -3.82 5.75
CA MET A 136 6.63 -5.12 5.88
C MET A 136 7.56 -6.03 6.70
N ASN A 137 7.17 -7.29 6.83
CA ASN A 137 8.03 -8.40 7.23
C ASN A 137 9.21 -8.67 6.24
N TYR A 138 9.40 -7.81 5.24
CA TYR A 138 10.50 -7.78 4.28
C TYR A 138 10.76 -6.35 3.79
N ARG A 139 11.89 -6.14 3.11
CA ARG A 139 12.22 -4.87 2.44
C ARG A 139 11.57 -4.82 1.06
N LEU A 140 10.90 -3.71 0.72
CA LEU A 140 10.20 -3.55 -0.56
C LEU A 140 11.10 -3.80 -1.77
N VAL A 141 12.33 -3.30 -1.75
CA VAL A 141 13.31 -3.53 -2.83
C VAL A 141 13.56 -5.02 -3.10
N THR A 142 13.64 -5.85 -2.05
CA THR A 142 13.87 -7.29 -2.21
C THR A 142 12.71 -7.97 -2.92
N ARG A 143 11.47 -7.56 -2.60
CA ARG A 143 10.27 -8.04 -3.31
C ARG A 143 10.23 -7.53 -4.75
N GLY A 144 10.54 -6.26 -4.99
CA GLY A 144 10.63 -5.69 -6.33
C GLY A 144 11.69 -6.40 -7.21
N ILE A 145 12.84 -6.78 -6.64
CA ILE A 145 13.86 -7.57 -7.35
C ILE A 145 13.32 -8.96 -7.70
N TYR A 146 12.62 -9.63 -6.77
CA TYR A 146 11.99 -10.92 -7.04
C TYR A 146 10.93 -10.82 -8.15
N TYR A 147 10.09 -9.78 -8.12
CA TYR A 147 9.04 -9.53 -9.10
C TYR A 147 9.62 -9.29 -10.50
N THR A 148 10.62 -8.42 -10.60
CA THR A 148 11.32 -8.16 -11.86
C THR A 148 12.07 -9.39 -12.39
N ALA A 149 12.66 -10.23 -11.53
CA ALA A 149 13.24 -11.50 -11.96
C ALA A 149 12.20 -12.45 -12.56
N ARG A 150 11.00 -12.56 -11.95
CA ARG A 150 9.89 -13.34 -12.49
C ARG A 150 9.40 -12.75 -13.82
N MET A 151 9.34 -11.42 -13.95
CA MET A 151 9.02 -10.73 -15.22
C MET A 151 10.02 -11.05 -16.32
N ILE A 152 11.33 -10.95 -16.04
CA ILE A 152 12.39 -11.31 -16.99
C ILE A 152 12.25 -12.76 -17.44
N SER A 153 12.07 -13.68 -16.49
CA SER A 153 11.91 -15.10 -16.81
C SER A 153 10.66 -15.37 -17.65
N SER A 154 9.55 -14.68 -17.38
CA SER A 154 8.28 -14.88 -18.11
C SER A 154 8.31 -14.45 -19.57
N GLN A 155 9.31 -13.68 -19.99
CA GLN A 155 9.45 -13.25 -21.39
C GLN A 155 9.79 -14.41 -22.33
N LYS A 156 10.33 -15.51 -21.81
CA LYS A 156 10.65 -16.70 -22.61
C LYS A 156 9.36 -17.28 -23.21
N ASN A 157 9.40 -17.52 -24.52
CA ASN A 157 8.26 -17.94 -25.34
C ASN A 157 7.11 -16.92 -25.42
N ARG A 158 7.36 -15.66 -25.04
CA ARG A 158 6.43 -14.53 -25.21
C ARG A 158 7.07 -13.43 -26.06
N GLU A 159 8.14 -12.84 -25.54
CA GLU A 159 8.91 -11.78 -26.21
C GLU A 159 10.00 -12.36 -27.12
N PHE A 160 10.49 -13.57 -26.80
CA PHE A 160 11.54 -14.25 -27.56
C PHE A 160 11.45 -15.76 -27.40
N THR A 161 12.02 -16.51 -28.35
CA THR A 161 12.07 -17.98 -28.31
C THR A 161 13.52 -18.46 -28.44
N GLY A 162 13.79 -19.74 -28.16
CA GLY A 162 15.13 -20.31 -28.32
C GLY A 162 16.21 -19.49 -27.61
N SER A 163 17.37 -19.28 -28.23
CA SER A 163 18.48 -18.52 -27.64
C SER A 163 18.49 -17.04 -28.02
N GLU A 164 17.36 -16.46 -28.41
CA GLU A 164 17.25 -15.07 -28.88
C GLU A 164 17.30 -14.02 -27.75
N TYR A 165 18.22 -14.18 -26.78
CA TYR A 165 18.33 -13.34 -25.58
C TYR A 165 18.54 -11.85 -25.88
N ALA A 166 19.09 -11.50 -27.04
CA ALA A 166 19.21 -10.12 -27.50
C ALA A 166 17.85 -9.41 -27.63
N LYS A 167 16.74 -10.15 -27.74
CA LYS A 167 15.38 -9.60 -27.81
C LYS A 167 14.77 -9.29 -26.43
N LEU A 168 15.42 -9.70 -25.32
CA LEU A 168 14.94 -9.51 -23.95
C LEU A 168 14.66 -8.03 -23.67
N LYS A 169 13.43 -7.75 -23.24
CA LYS A 169 12.93 -6.42 -22.89
C LYS A 169 13.31 -6.06 -21.47
N LYS A 170 13.54 -4.76 -21.24
CA LYS A 170 13.73 -4.22 -19.91
C LYS A 170 12.41 -4.23 -19.15
N VAL A 171 12.49 -4.58 -17.87
CA VAL A 171 11.36 -4.61 -16.96
C VAL A 171 11.50 -3.53 -15.89
N TYR A 172 10.37 -2.98 -15.48
CA TYR A 172 10.25 -2.01 -14.39
C TYR A 172 9.28 -2.54 -13.34
N SER A 173 9.66 -2.46 -12.07
CA SER A 173 8.72 -2.62 -10.94
C SER A 173 8.73 -1.33 -10.12
N ILE A 174 7.64 -0.58 -10.18
CA ILE A 174 7.47 0.72 -9.55
C ILE A 174 6.59 0.53 -8.31
N TRP A 175 7.07 0.96 -7.15
CA TRP A 175 6.38 0.82 -5.88
C TRP A 175 6.03 2.19 -5.33
N ILE A 176 4.75 2.47 -5.15
CA ILE A 176 4.25 3.67 -4.48
C ILE A 176 3.93 3.31 -3.04
N CYS A 177 4.72 3.80 -2.10
CA CYS A 177 4.50 3.65 -0.67
C CYS A 177 3.80 4.90 -0.12
N MET A 178 2.55 4.76 0.33
CA MET A 178 1.69 5.89 0.72
C MET A 178 2.05 6.49 2.09
N ASN A 179 2.46 5.67 3.05
CA ASN A 179 2.75 6.11 4.43
C ASN A 179 4.19 5.83 4.83
N ALA A 180 5.15 6.45 4.15
CA ALA A 180 6.55 6.31 4.51
C ALA A 180 6.87 7.09 5.81
N PRO A 181 7.79 6.59 6.67
CA PRO A 181 8.26 7.31 7.84
C PRO A 181 8.84 8.70 7.50
N GLN A 182 8.82 9.61 8.48
CA GLN A 182 9.27 11.00 8.27
C GLN A 182 10.71 11.12 7.75
N TYR A 183 11.63 10.24 8.15
CA TYR A 183 13.02 10.29 7.69
C TYR A 183 13.22 9.76 6.26
N ILE A 184 12.17 9.25 5.61
CA ILE A 184 12.19 8.72 4.23
C ILE A 184 11.24 9.52 3.32
N GLY A 185 10.10 9.97 3.84
CA GLY A 185 8.99 10.51 3.05
C GLY A 185 9.38 11.54 1.99
N ASN A 186 8.63 11.50 0.88
CA ASN A 186 8.87 12.27 -0.35
C ASN A 186 10.26 12.01 -0.96
N ALA A 187 10.63 10.73 -1.04
CA ALA A 187 11.85 10.25 -1.68
C ALA A 187 11.57 9.29 -2.83
N LEU A 188 12.46 9.31 -3.82
CA LEU A 188 12.44 8.43 -4.99
C LEU A 188 13.80 7.75 -5.06
N THR A 189 13.82 6.43 -5.19
CA THR A 189 15.05 5.67 -5.33
C THR A 189 14.90 4.64 -6.43
N GLU A 190 15.90 4.53 -7.29
CA GLU A 190 15.98 3.51 -8.34
C GLU A 190 17.09 2.51 -8.01
N TYR A 191 16.76 1.23 -8.11
CA TYR A 191 17.70 0.12 -8.08
C TYR A 191 17.72 -0.53 -9.45
N ARG A 192 18.83 -0.38 -10.18
CA ARG A 192 18.98 -0.87 -11.55
C ARG A 192 20.29 -1.62 -11.73
N ILE A 193 20.39 -2.36 -12.83
CA ILE A 193 21.64 -3.01 -13.22
C ILE A 193 22.57 -1.95 -13.83
N ILE A 194 23.71 -1.73 -13.17
CA ILE A 194 24.80 -0.93 -13.69
C ILE A 194 26.03 -1.81 -13.87
N LYS A 195 26.77 -1.56 -14.95
CA LYS A 195 28.05 -2.20 -15.17
C LYS A 195 29.15 -1.37 -14.50
N GLU A 196 29.96 -2.04 -13.68
CA GLU A 196 31.15 -1.48 -13.06
C GLU A 196 32.37 -2.33 -13.47
N ASP A 197 33.28 -1.75 -14.26
CA ASP A 197 34.53 -2.40 -14.63
C ASP A 197 35.49 -2.37 -13.42
N ARG A 198 35.88 -3.55 -12.90
CA ARG A 198 36.77 -3.69 -11.73
C ARG A 198 38.26 -3.57 -12.08
N ASP A 199 38.59 -3.64 -13.35
CA ASP A 199 39.95 -3.57 -13.88
C ASP A 199 39.91 -2.79 -15.21
N ASN A 200 40.26 -3.42 -16.33
CA ASN A 200 40.28 -2.78 -17.63
C ASN A 200 38.87 -2.55 -18.17
N PHE A 201 38.73 -1.49 -18.98
CA PHE A 201 37.50 -1.20 -19.69
C PHE A 201 37.10 -2.36 -20.61
N MET A 202 35.87 -2.84 -20.46
CA MET A 202 35.28 -3.79 -21.39
C MET A 202 34.24 -3.05 -22.24
N PRO A 203 34.26 -3.10 -23.58
CA PRO A 203 33.19 -2.50 -24.36
C PRO A 203 31.94 -3.39 -24.30
N GLU A 204 30.85 -2.87 -23.73
CA GLU A 204 29.53 -3.50 -23.75
C GLU A 204 28.46 -2.42 -23.85
N ALA A 205 27.43 -2.64 -24.67
CA ALA A 205 26.34 -1.69 -24.83
C ALA A 205 25.44 -1.69 -23.59
N GLU A 206 24.98 -0.50 -23.15
CA GLU A 206 24.10 -0.39 -21.97
C GLU A 206 22.83 -1.23 -22.11
N THR A 207 22.27 -1.28 -23.32
CA THR A 207 21.08 -2.08 -23.64
C THR A 207 21.29 -3.59 -23.45
N SER A 208 22.52 -4.08 -23.35
CA SER A 208 22.83 -5.49 -23.08
C SER A 208 22.65 -5.87 -21.61
N TYR A 209 22.92 -4.95 -20.66
CA TYR A 209 22.86 -5.24 -19.22
C TYR A 209 21.73 -4.49 -18.49
N ASP A 210 21.27 -3.34 -19.00
CA ASP A 210 20.16 -2.59 -18.42
C ASP A 210 18.81 -3.26 -18.75
N LYS A 211 18.48 -4.29 -17.98
CA LYS A 211 17.29 -5.13 -18.17
C LYS A 211 16.28 -5.06 -17.04
N LEU A 212 16.61 -4.40 -15.94
CA LEU A 212 15.84 -4.41 -14.71
C LEU A 212 16.00 -3.09 -13.97
N SER A 213 14.86 -2.51 -13.59
CA SER A 213 14.80 -1.38 -12.66
C SER A 213 13.67 -1.56 -11.65
N VAL A 214 13.98 -1.32 -10.38
CA VAL A 214 13.02 -1.26 -9.27
C VAL A 214 13.01 0.16 -8.74
N ILE A 215 11.87 0.82 -8.80
CA ILE A 215 11.70 2.20 -8.38
C ILE A 215 10.84 2.23 -7.12
N LEU A 216 11.32 2.86 -6.05
CA LEU A 216 10.53 3.11 -4.85
C LEU A 216 10.19 4.60 -4.79
N ILE A 217 8.90 4.91 -4.74
CA ILE A 217 8.34 6.25 -4.53
C ILE A 217 7.71 6.26 -3.15
N CYS A 218 8.35 6.93 -2.20
CA CYS A 218 7.92 6.99 -0.81
C CYS A 218 7.22 8.32 -0.55
N LEU A 219 5.93 8.28 -0.22
CA LEU A 219 5.10 9.44 0.07
C LEU A 219 4.98 9.66 1.57
N ASN A 220 4.81 10.92 1.96
CA ASN A 220 4.44 11.27 3.32
C ASN A 220 3.64 12.57 3.30
N GLU A 221 2.33 12.45 3.51
CA GLU A 221 1.41 13.58 3.47
C GLU A 221 1.64 14.59 4.61
N LYS A 222 2.30 14.19 5.71
CA LYS A 222 2.64 15.09 6.82
C LYS A 222 3.83 16.00 6.50
N GLN A 223 4.57 15.70 5.44
CA GLN A 223 5.64 16.57 4.95
C GLN A 223 5.12 17.54 3.90
N SER A 224 5.92 18.56 3.58
CA SER A 224 5.62 19.41 2.43
C SER A 224 5.43 18.54 1.20
N ARG A 225 4.29 18.72 0.51
CA ARG A 225 3.97 18.05 -0.74
C ARG A 225 4.96 18.39 -1.86
N GLY A 226 5.89 19.32 -1.63
CA GLY A 226 6.83 19.81 -2.63
C GLY A 226 6.21 20.91 -3.49
N GLN A 227 6.95 21.34 -4.51
CA GLN A 227 6.47 22.36 -5.44
C GLN A 227 5.36 21.80 -6.35
N ALA A 228 4.42 22.66 -6.73
CA ALA A 228 3.42 22.34 -7.75
C ALA A 228 4.12 21.84 -9.03
N GLY A 229 3.58 20.77 -9.64
CA GLY A 229 4.18 20.11 -10.79
C GLY A 229 5.23 19.03 -10.46
N SER A 230 5.60 18.85 -9.20
CA SER A 230 6.48 17.74 -8.76
C SER A 230 5.71 16.42 -8.62
N LEU A 231 6.43 15.29 -8.71
CA LEU A 231 5.84 13.96 -8.54
C LEU A 231 5.20 13.77 -7.16
N TYR A 232 5.85 14.27 -6.10
CA TYR A 232 5.32 14.14 -4.75
C TYR A 232 4.09 15.03 -4.55
N HIS A 233 4.06 16.23 -5.15
CA HIS A 233 2.87 17.08 -5.08
C HIS A 233 1.70 16.39 -5.76
N PHE A 234 1.97 15.76 -6.91
CA PHE A 234 0.98 15.02 -7.67
C PHE A 234 0.41 13.83 -6.89
N LEU A 235 1.28 12.92 -6.45
CA LEU A 235 0.85 11.68 -5.79
C LEU A 235 0.29 11.92 -4.39
N ASN A 236 0.86 12.83 -3.59
CA ASN A 236 0.27 13.19 -2.29
C ASN A 236 -1.09 13.88 -2.45
N THR A 237 -1.33 14.61 -3.55
CA THR A 237 -2.67 15.17 -3.82
C THR A 237 -3.65 14.08 -4.25
N LEU A 238 -3.24 13.23 -5.20
CA LEU A 238 -4.08 12.17 -5.75
C LEU A 238 -4.56 11.19 -4.67
N LEU A 239 -3.63 10.73 -3.83
CA LEU A 239 -3.85 9.68 -2.82
C LEU A 239 -4.14 10.23 -1.42
N SER A 240 -4.22 11.56 -1.26
CA SER A 240 -4.46 12.22 0.02
C SER A 240 -5.74 11.71 0.70
N SER A 241 -5.69 11.43 2.00
CA SER A 241 -6.90 11.15 2.78
C SER A 241 -7.51 12.42 3.40
N VAL A 242 -6.84 13.57 3.29
CA VAL A 242 -7.25 14.83 3.94
C VAL A 242 -8.03 15.75 3.00
N LEU A 243 -7.60 15.88 1.74
CA LEU A 243 -8.28 16.69 0.74
C LEU A 243 -9.63 16.11 0.32
N THR A 244 -10.60 16.99 0.13
CA THR A 244 -11.89 16.62 -0.46
C THR A 244 -11.73 16.27 -1.95
N PRO A 245 -12.69 15.52 -2.53
CA PRO A 245 -12.70 15.27 -3.98
C PRO A 245 -12.61 16.54 -4.83
N GLU A 246 -13.28 17.62 -4.42
CA GLU A 246 -13.31 18.91 -5.13
C GLU A 246 -11.96 19.63 -5.07
N GLU A 247 -11.28 19.59 -3.92
CA GLU A 247 -9.94 20.15 -3.78
C GLU A 247 -8.92 19.39 -4.64
N LYS A 248 -8.99 18.06 -4.63
CA LYS A 248 -8.15 17.21 -5.48
C LYS A 248 -8.39 17.52 -6.95
N GLU A 249 -9.65 17.57 -7.38
CA GLU A 249 -10.05 17.95 -8.74
C GLU A 249 -9.48 19.30 -9.14
N SER A 250 -9.66 20.32 -8.32
CA SER A 250 -9.15 21.66 -8.59
C SER A 250 -7.64 21.68 -8.78
N ILE A 251 -6.89 21.01 -7.92
CA ILE A 251 -5.43 20.93 -8.01
C ILE A 251 -5.00 20.13 -9.24
N LEU A 252 -5.64 18.99 -9.51
CA LEU A 252 -5.28 18.10 -10.63
C LEU A 252 -5.59 18.73 -11.98
N GLU A 253 -6.67 19.50 -12.09
CA GLU A 253 -6.97 20.28 -13.28
C GLU A 253 -6.02 21.47 -13.45
N LYS A 254 -5.83 22.28 -12.40
CA LYS A 254 -5.05 23.52 -12.49
C LYS A 254 -3.56 23.28 -12.66
N ASP A 255 -2.97 22.40 -11.86
CA ASP A 255 -1.52 22.25 -11.79
C ASP A 255 -1.00 21.17 -12.74
N TYR A 256 -1.88 20.25 -13.17
CA TYR A 256 -1.50 19.13 -14.03
C TYR A 256 -2.28 19.09 -15.34
N GLY A 257 -3.41 19.78 -15.48
CA GLY A 257 -4.23 19.69 -16.70
C GLY A 257 -4.88 18.33 -16.88
N ILE A 258 -5.12 17.59 -15.78
CA ILE A 258 -5.86 16.33 -15.82
C ILE A 258 -7.34 16.68 -15.76
N SER A 259 -8.04 16.56 -16.88
CA SER A 259 -9.51 16.66 -16.89
C SER A 259 -10.11 15.55 -16.04
N MET A 260 -10.98 15.91 -15.11
CA MET A 260 -11.69 14.93 -14.29
C MET A 260 -12.79 14.24 -15.08
N GLU A 261 -12.39 13.27 -15.91
CA GLU A 261 -13.31 12.34 -16.53
C GLU A 261 -14.16 11.64 -15.46
N THR A 262 -15.43 11.36 -15.80
CA THR A 262 -16.39 10.72 -14.90
C THR A 262 -15.86 9.45 -14.22
N LYS A 263 -14.96 8.70 -14.89
CA LYS A 263 -14.35 7.50 -14.31
C LYS A 263 -13.31 7.83 -13.23
N ILE A 264 -12.36 8.74 -13.51
CA ILE A 264 -11.33 9.14 -12.53
C ILE A 264 -12.00 9.74 -11.28
N ARG A 265 -12.99 10.62 -11.49
CA ARG A 265 -13.74 11.22 -10.39
C ARG A 265 -14.42 10.16 -9.52
N LYS A 266 -15.10 9.18 -10.12
CA LYS A 266 -15.76 8.10 -9.38
C LYS A 266 -14.81 7.26 -8.54
N GLU A 267 -13.64 6.90 -9.08
CA GLU A 267 -12.64 6.14 -8.31
C GLU A 267 -12.12 6.98 -7.13
N MET A 268 -11.89 8.27 -7.34
CA MET A 268 -11.44 9.20 -6.30
C MET A 268 -12.49 9.40 -5.19
N GLU A 269 -13.75 9.63 -5.56
CA GLU A 269 -14.88 9.74 -4.61
C GLU A 269 -15.06 8.45 -3.81
N ALA A 270 -14.98 7.29 -4.46
CA ALA A 270 -15.07 5.99 -3.78
C ALA A 270 -13.95 5.82 -2.75
N MET A 271 -12.71 6.19 -3.08
CA MET A 271 -11.60 6.14 -2.14
C MET A 271 -11.80 7.08 -0.94
N CYS A 272 -12.32 8.29 -1.14
CA CYS A 272 -12.61 9.23 -0.05
C CYS A 272 -13.69 8.65 0.89
N ASN A 273 -14.82 8.19 0.34
CA ASN A 273 -15.91 7.59 1.12
C ASN A 273 -15.44 6.34 1.91
N LEU A 274 -14.60 5.51 1.29
CA LEU A 274 -14.02 4.35 1.96
C LEU A 274 -13.02 4.75 3.05
N SER A 275 -12.26 5.83 2.85
CA SER A 275 -11.33 6.34 3.86
C SER A 275 -12.09 6.80 5.10
N GLU A 276 -13.15 7.57 4.93
CA GLU A 276 -14.03 8.03 6.02
C GLU A 276 -14.65 6.84 6.77
N ALA A 277 -15.19 5.86 6.05
CA ALA A 277 -15.79 4.67 6.67
C ALA A 277 -14.77 3.81 7.43
N ILE A 278 -13.52 3.71 6.94
CA ILE A 278 -12.43 3.02 7.62
C ILE A 278 -12.00 3.79 8.87
N GLU A 279 -11.92 5.12 8.79
CA GLU A 279 -11.55 5.99 9.90
C GLU A 279 -12.61 5.96 11.02
N GLU A 280 -13.89 6.14 10.69
CA GLU A 280 -15.00 6.08 11.65
C GLU A 280 -14.99 4.76 12.43
N ARG A 281 -14.86 3.63 11.73
CA ARG A 281 -14.75 2.31 12.38
C ARG A 281 -13.49 2.16 13.21
N GLY A 282 -12.38 2.76 12.77
CA GLY A 282 -11.14 2.81 13.53
C GLY A 282 -11.32 3.55 14.86
N ILE A 283 -11.99 4.70 14.83
CA ILE A 283 -12.33 5.50 16.01
C ILE A 283 -13.29 4.74 16.93
N GLU A 284 -14.39 4.18 16.40
CA GLU A 284 -15.37 3.42 17.17
C GLU A 284 -14.70 2.23 17.89
N ARG A 285 -13.89 1.45 17.17
CA ARG A 285 -13.12 0.34 17.75
C ARG A 285 -12.13 0.84 18.81
N GLY A 286 -11.43 1.94 18.54
CA GLY A 286 -10.50 2.56 19.49
C GLY A 286 -11.17 3.01 20.78
N MET A 287 -12.33 3.66 20.68
CA MET A 287 -13.12 4.09 21.84
C MET A 287 -13.64 2.90 22.64
N LYS A 288 -14.15 1.87 21.98
CA LYS A 288 -14.63 0.64 22.64
C LYS A 288 -13.52 -0.06 23.41
N LEU A 289 -12.37 -0.29 22.76
CA LEU A 289 -11.20 -0.89 23.41
C LEU A 289 -10.69 -0.03 24.57
N GLY A 290 -10.63 1.29 24.38
CA GLY A 290 -10.23 2.21 25.44
C GLY A 290 -11.19 2.21 26.63
N MET A 291 -12.50 2.11 26.38
CA MET A 291 -13.52 2.02 27.43
C MET A 291 -13.45 0.68 28.17
N GLU A 292 -13.30 -0.44 27.46
CA GLU A 292 -13.12 -1.77 28.06
C GLU A 292 -11.87 -1.83 28.95
N GLN A 293 -10.72 -1.38 28.42
CA GLN A 293 -9.47 -1.30 29.18
C GLN A 293 -9.57 -0.34 30.37
N GLY A 294 -10.19 0.82 30.18
CA GLY A 294 -10.39 1.80 31.25
C GLY A 294 -11.31 1.29 32.36
N MET A 295 -12.35 0.53 32.00
CA MET A 295 -13.27 -0.09 32.97
C MET A 295 -12.59 -1.21 33.75
N GLU A 296 -11.80 -2.06 33.08
CA GLU A 296 -11.01 -3.12 33.73
C GLU A 296 -9.98 -2.52 34.71
N GLN A 297 -9.17 -1.56 34.25
CA GLN A 297 -8.20 -0.85 35.08
C GLN A 297 -8.87 -0.11 36.25
N GLY A 298 -10.03 0.52 36.01
CA GLY A 298 -10.80 1.21 37.04
C GLY A 298 -11.37 0.26 38.09
N MET A 299 -11.85 -0.92 37.69
CA MET A 299 -12.31 -1.96 38.63
C MET A 299 -11.16 -2.54 39.45
N GLU A 300 -10.01 -2.81 38.81
CA GLU A 300 -8.83 -3.29 39.51
C GLU A 300 -8.34 -2.26 40.54
N LEU A 301 -8.24 -0.98 40.14
CA LEU A 301 -7.84 0.10 41.03
C LEU A 301 -8.84 0.30 42.17
N GLY A 302 -10.15 0.32 41.89
CA GLY A 302 -11.18 0.44 42.92
C GLY A 302 -11.17 -0.73 43.92
N SER A 303 -10.93 -1.95 43.42
CA SER A 303 -10.77 -3.15 44.26
C SER A 303 -9.53 -3.03 45.14
N PHE A 304 -8.41 -2.57 44.58
CA PHE A 304 -7.18 -2.33 45.31
C PHE A 304 -7.37 -1.29 46.41
N ILE A 305 -7.94 -0.12 46.11
CA ILE A 305 -8.20 0.96 47.08
C ILE A 305 -9.10 0.46 48.21
N THR A 306 -10.15 -0.29 47.89
CA THR A 306 -11.08 -0.83 48.90
C THR A 306 -10.36 -1.81 49.84
N LEU A 307 -9.61 -2.76 49.28
CA LEU A 307 -8.85 -3.73 50.08
C LEU A 307 -7.73 -3.07 50.89
N SER A 308 -7.05 -2.08 50.31
CA SER A 308 -6.04 -1.23 50.96
C SER A 308 -6.62 -0.51 52.19
N SER A 309 -7.81 0.08 52.07
CA SER A 309 -8.50 0.72 53.20
C SER A 309 -8.82 -0.28 54.30
N LEU A 310 -9.39 -1.45 53.97
CA LEU A 310 -9.71 -2.49 54.96
C LEU A 310 -8.48 -3.01 55.71
N VAL A 311 -7.33 -3.10 55.01
CA VAL A 311 -6.05 -3.45 55.64
C VAL A 311 -5.57 -2.34 56.57
N LYS A 312 -5.67 -1.07 56.17
CA LYS A 312 -5.30 0.10 56.99
C LYS A 312 -6.16 0.22 58.26
N ASP A 313 -7.44 -0.09 58.15
CA ASP A 313 -8.41 -0.07 59.26
C ASP A 313 -8.27 -1.29 60.19
N GLY A 314 -7.36 -2.23 59.89
CA GLY A 314 -7.15 -3.45 60.66
C GLY A 314 -8.26 -4.48 60.53
N LEU A 315 -9.16 -4.32 59.54
CA LEU A 315 -10.31 -5.18 59.29
C LEU A 315 -9.97 -6.38 58.39
N LEU A 316 -8.86 -6.32 57.65
CA LEU A 316 -8.41 -7.38 56.75
C LEU A 316 -6.89 -7.56 56.85
N ARG A 317 -6.40 -8.81 56.79
CA ARG A 317 -4.95 -9.08 56.77
C ARG A 317 -4.39 -8.86 55.36
N THR A 318 -3.13 -8.42 55.28
CA THR A 318 -2.46 -8.09 54.01
C THR A 318 -2.35 -9.30 53.08
N ASP A 319 -2.08 -10.48 53.62
CA ASP A 319 -2.03 -11.74 52.85
C ASP A 319 -3.39 -12.12 52.24
N GLU A 320 -4.49 -11.87 52.94
CA GLU A 320 -5.84 -12.11 52.43
C GLU A 320 -6.24 -11.09 51.35
N ALA A 321 -5.88 -9.83 51.51
CA ALA A 321 -6.11 -8.79 50.51
C ALA A 321 -5.34 -9.09 49.20
N ALA A 322 -4.07 -9.48 49.33
CA ALA A 322 -3.22 -9.83 48.19
C ALA A 322 -3.75 -11.05 47.42
N LYS A 323 -4.20 -12.10 48.13
CA LYS A 323 -4.85 -13.28 47.51
C LYS A 323 -6.10 -12.91 46.71
N ARG A 324 -6.94 -11.99 47.21
CA ARG A 324 -8.16 -11.54 46.50
C ARG A 324 -7.86 -10.75 45.22
N MET A 325 -6.69 -10.12 45.16
CA MET A 325 -6.18 -9.41 43.98
C MET A 325 -5.32 -10.30 43.07
N ASN A 326 -5.18 -11.59 43.39
CA ASN A 326 -4.34 -12.54 42.66
C ASN A 326 -2.89 -12.06 42.48
N MET A 327 -2.33 -11.43 43.52
CA MET A 327 -0.94 -10.97 43.55
C MET A 327 -0.23 -11.43 44.83
N SER A 328 1.09 -11.31 44.89
CA SER A 328 1.84 -11.63 46.10
C SER A 328 1.62 -10.61 47.21
N GLU A 329 1.76 -11.04 48.47
CA GLU A 329 1.66 -10.14 49.62
C GLU A 329 2.69 -9.00 49.56
N LYS A 330 3.89 -9.29 49.02
CA LYS A 330 4.94 -8.28 48.82
C LYS A 330 4.52 -7.23 47.80
N GLU A 331 4.02 -7.64 46.62
CA GLU A 331 3.54 -6.71 45.58
C GLU A 331 2.40 -5.82 46.10
N PHE A 332 1.45 -6.39 46.84
CA PHE A 332 0.36 -5.62 47.44
C PHE A 332 0.89 -4.59 48.46
N ALA A 333 1.83 -5.00 49.32
CA ALA A 333 2.42 -4.12 50.33
C ALA A 333 3.28 -3.01 49.71
N ASP A 334 3.99 -3.28 48.62
CA ASP A 334 4.80 -2.28 47.92
C ASP A 334 3.89 -1.26 47.21
N ARG A 335 2.84 -1.72 46.51
CA ARG A 335 1.82 -0.85 45.90
C ARG A 335 1.11 0.06 46.93
N MET A 336 0.88 -0.45 48.15
CA MET A 336 0.32 0.32 49.27
C MET A 336 1.26 1.43 49.78
N LYS A 337 2.59 1.25 49.69
CA LYS A 337 3.58 2.27 50.09
C LYS A 337 3.69 3.36 49.05
N GLU A 338 3.69 2.99 47.76
CA GLU A 338 3.75 3.94 46.64
C GLU A 338 2.56 4.93 46.65
N GLU A 339 1.37 4.49 47.08
CA GLU A 339 0.21 5.39 47.24
C GLU A 339 0.30 6.34 48.44
N LYS A 340 1.15 6.08 49.44
CA LYS A 340 1.37 7.02 50.55
C LYS A 340 2.34 8.15 50.20
N GLU A 341 3.11 7.99 49.12
CA GLU A 341 4.14 8.93 48.68
C GLU A 341 3.65 9.88 47.57
N LYS A 342 2.43 9.66 47.04
CA LYS A 342 1.69 10.59 46.18
C LYS A 342 0.69 11.39 47.01
#